data_AF-A0A2N2AP07-F1
#
_entry.id   AF-A0A2N2AP07-F1
#
_cell.length_a   1.000
_cell.length_b   1.000
_cell.length_c   1.000
_cell.angle_alpha   90.00
_cell.angle_beta   90.00
_cell.angle_gamma   90.00
#
_symmetry.space_group_name_H-M   'P 1'
#
loop_
_entity.id
_entity.type
_entity.pdbx_description
1 polymer ?
#
loop_
_entity_poly.entity_id
_entity_poly.type
_entity_poly.pdbx_seq_one_letter_code
_entity_poly.pdbx_strand_id
1 'polypeptide(L)'
;MGQRYDVIIVGAGPAGIFAALELLTAKTDLRILILEKGRDIEHRNCPSRGKSEGCVNCSPCSILCGWGGAGAFSDGKITLSTEVGGILGSYIGEESLKRLIKYVDEIYLQYGGPETVYGMDEEIVREIQQKAIFAELKLIPAPIRHLGTGRCQRILERMRDCLLSQGAEIRTGMGVKNLVVDNNLVSGVETEDGLIISGKYVVVAPGREGSEWLSHQAQLHGIKTAVNPVDIGVRVELPAAVMEHLTSVIYESKFIYYSKSFDDRVRTFCMNPHGEVVTENNSGLITVNGHSHANQKTDNTNFAILVSKTFTEPFKEPILYGKYVASLANLLGGGVIVQRLGDLIKGQRSDNDRIAKCLVEPTLKDATPGDLSLVFPYRHLMSIVEMLKALDVIAPGVYSKDTLLYGVEVKFYSSRLELNHELETKITNLYAAGDGAGVTRGLAQASAAGVVAARAILNKEN
;
A
#
# COMPACT_ATOMS: atom_id res chain seq x y z
N MET A 1 35.17 19.11 8.95
CA MET A 1 33.97 19.97 9.14
C MET A 1 32.78 19.16 8.68
N GLY A 2 31.85 18.84 9.58
CA GLY A 2 30.68 17.99 9.25
C GLY A 2 29.82 18.64 8.17
N GLN A 3 29.32 17.83 7.24
CA GLN A 3 28.37 18.30 6.24
C GLN A 3 27.08 18.71 6.94
N ARG A 4 26.73 19.99 6.83
CA ARG A 4 25.53 20.58 7.41
C ARG A 4 24.53 20.84 6.29
N TYR A 5 23.30 20.38 6.48
CA TYR A 5 22.17 20.62 5.59
C TYR A 5 21.11 21.41 6.35
N ASP A 6 20.21 22.05 5.62
CA ASP A 6 19.07 22.73 6.22
C ASP A 6 17.93 21.71 6.40
N VAL A 7 17.70 20.87 5.39
CA VAL A 7 16.68 19.80 5.43
C VAL A 7 17.30 18.45 5.07
N ILE A 8 17.10 17.46 5.93
CA ILE A 8 17.41 16.06 5.66
C ILE A 8 16.11 15.28 5.46
N ILE A 9 15.99 14.56 4.35
CA ILE A 9 14.85 13.72 4.02
C ILE A 9 15.33 12.26 4.07
N VAL A 10 14.70 11.46 4.93
CA VAL A 10 15.02 10.03 5.10
C VAL A 10 13.99 9.19 4.33
N GLY A 11 14.42 8.61 3.22
CA GLY A 11 13.61 7.81 2.30
C GLY A 11 13.28 8.54 1.00
N ALA A 12 13.52 7.89 -0.13
CA ALA A 12 13.26 8.41 -1.47
C ALA A 12 12.00 7.81 -2.11
N GLY A 13 10.96 7.54 -1.29
CA GLY A 13 9.63 7.23 -1.77
C GLY A 13 8.85 8.47 -2.22
N PRO A 14 7.58 8.33 -2.65
CA PRO A 14 6.77 9.47 -3.10
C PRO A 14 6.71 10.63 -2.10
N ALA A 15 6.59 10.35 -0.80
CA ALA A 15 6.59 11.38 0.23
C ALA A 15 7.91 12.17 0.29
N GLY A 16 9.06 11.48 0.27
CA GLY A 16 10.36 12.15 0.30
C GLY A 16 10.66 12.93 -0.99
N ILE A 17 10.33 12.34 -2.14
CA ILE A 17 10.50 12.99 -3.46
C ILE A 17 9.67 14.27 -3.54
N PHE A 18 8.38 14.21 -3.18
CA PHE A 18 7.51 15.39 -3.25
C PHE A 18 7.83 16.43 -2.18
N ALA A 19 8.35 16.03 -1.01
CA ALA A 19 8.88 17.00 -0.05
C ALA A 19 10.05 17.79 -0.65
N ALA A 20 11.01 17.11 -1.29
CA ALA A 20 12.14 17.75 -1.93
C ALA A 20 11.72 18.65 -3.12
N LEU A 21 10.81 18.17 -3.96
CA LEU A 21 10.30 18.93 -5.11
C LEU A 21 9.61 20.23 -4.65
N GLU A 22 8.80 20.17 -3.59
CA GLU A 22 8.11 21.34 -3.06
C GLU A 22 9.08 22.37 -2.48
N LEU A 23 10.08 21.91 -1.70
CA LEU A 23 11.11 22.78 -1.11
C LEU A 23 11.93 23.53 -2.17
N LEU A 24 12.27 22.86 -3.28
CA LEU A 24 12.99 23.47 -4.39
C LEU A 24 12.12 24.39 -5.26
N THR A 25 10.84 24.04 -5.46
CA THR A 25 9.90 24.85 -6.24
C THR A 25 9.67 26.23 -5.60
N ALA A 26 9.76 26.31 -4.27
CA ALA A 26 9.71 27.58 -3.54
C ALA A 26 10.94 28.49 -3.76
N LYS A 27 11.95 28.05 -4.52
CA LYS A 27 13.19 28.79 -4.84
C LYS A 27 13.93 29.27 -3.59
N THR A 28 14.01 28.40 -2.59
CA THR A 28 14.77 28.67 -1.37
C THR A 28 16.25 28.36 -1.56
N ASP A 29 17.11 28.99 -0.75
CA ASP A 29 18.55 28.67 -0.69
C ASP A 29 18.85 27.49 0.26
N LEU A 30 17.83 26.70 0.62
CA LEU A 30 17.95 25.58 1.56
C LEU A 30 18.78 24.46 0.94
N ARG A 31 19.78 23.98 1.68
CA ARG A 31 20.54 22.79 1.31
C ARG A 31 19.79 21.53 1.71
N ILE A 32 19.37 20.76 0.71
CA ILE A 32 18.53 19.57 0.88
C ILE A 32 19.36 18.31 0.64
N LEU A 33 19.28 17.36 1.58
CA LEU A 33 19.84 16.03 1.44
C LEU A 33 18.73 14.98 1.48
N ILE A 34 18.70 14.07 0.50
CA ILE A 34 17.88 12.86 0.52
C ILE A 34 18.78 11.66 0.80
N LEU A 35 18.48 10.91 1.85
CA LEU A 35 19.13 9.65 2.20
C LEU A 35 18.21 8.48 1.86
N GLU A 36 18.71 7.54 1.07
CA GLU A 36 17.98 6.32 0.69
C GLU A 36 18.87 5.10 0.88
N LYS A 37 18.37 4.09 1.59
CA LYS A 37 19.14 2.87 1.86
C LYS A 37 19.24 1.94 0.66
N GLY A 38 18.24 1.94 -0.20
CA GLY A 38 18.24 1.19 -1.45
C GLY A 38 19.04 1.86 -2.55
N ARG A 39 18.95 1.30 -3.76
CA ARG A 39 19.71 1.76 -4.92
C ARG A 39 18.96 2.81 -5.73
N ASP A 40 19.70 3.53 -6.56
CA ASP A 40 19.11 4.38 -7.60
C ASP A 40 18.36 3.54 -8.66
N ILE A 41 17.41 4.17 -9.35
CA ILE A 41 16.39 3.50 -10.17
C ILE A 41 16.99 2.65 -11.31
N GLU A 42 18.07 3.08 -11.97
CA GLU A 42 18.71 2.31 -13.04
C GLU A 42 19.45 1.07 -12.52
N HIS A 43 19.88 1.10 -11.26
CA HIS A 43 20.63 0.00 -10.63
C HIS A 43 19.74 -0.87 -9.74
N ARG A 44 18.43 -0.62 -9.77
CA ARG A 44 17.44 -1.27 -8.91
C ARG A 44 16.83 -2.49 -9.59
N ASN A 45 17.57 -3.60 -9.56
CA ASN A 45 17.15 -4.86 -10.17
C ASN A 45 16.90 -5.93 -9.11
N CYS A 46 15.66 -6.43 -9.03
CA CYS A 46 15.32 -7.55 -8.16
C CYS A 46 15.95 -8.86 -8.71
N PRO A 47 16.83 -9.54 -7.97
CA PRO A 47 17.53 -10.73 -8.45
C PRO A 47 16.61 -11.92 -8.77
N SER A 48 15.40 -11.90 -8.23
CA SER A 48 14.36 -12.92 -8.44
C SER A 48 13.42 -12.61 -9.60
N ARG A 49 13.51 -11.42 -10.21
CA ARG A 49 12.58 -11.04 -11.28
C ARG A 49 12.80 -11.93 -12.50
N GLY A 50 11.74 -12.61 -12.95
CA GLY A 50 11.79 -13.51 -14.10
C GLY A 50 12.42 -14.89 -13.83
N LYS A 51 12.64 -15.26 -12.56
CA LYS A 51 13.13 -16.58 -12.16
C LYS A 51 12.01 -17.40 -11.52
N SER A 52 12.01 -18.71 -11.78
CA SER A 52 11.06 -19.67 -11.18
C SER A 52 11.38 -20.03 -9.72
N GLU A 53 12.59 -19.73 -9.24
CA GLU A 53 13.11 -20.12 -7.92
C GLU A 53 12.58 -19.27 -6.75
N GLY A 54 11.66 -18.33 -7.01
CA GLY A 54 11.05 -17.49 -5.98
C GLY A 54 11.93 -16.33 -5.46
N CYS A 55 11.47 -15.67 -4.40
CA CYS A 55 12.15 -14.51 -3.81
C CYS A 55 13.43 -14.92 -3.07
N VAL A 56 14.58 -14.30 -3.39
CA VAL A 56 15.87 -14.54 -2.72
C VAL A 56 16.10 -13.69 -1.47
N ASN A 57 15.09 -12.94 -1.01
CA ASN A 57 15.14 -12.10 0.19
C ASN A 57 16.34 -11.13 0.24
N CYS A 58 16.62 -10.44 -0.88
CA CYS A 58 17.69 -9.43 -0.93
C CYS A 58 17.46 -8.32 0.11
N SER A 59 18.53 -7.86 0.75
CA SER A 59 18.50 -6.79 1.76
C SER A 59 19.49 -5.68 1.39
N PRO A 60 19.05 -4.41 1.28
CA PRO A 60 17.65 -3.97 1.30
C PRO A 60 16.85 -4.51 0.08
N CYS A 61 15.55 -4.70 0.25
CA CYS A 61 14.70 -5.26 -0.80
C CYS A 61 14.65 -4.36 -2.03
N SER A 62 15.11 -4.84 -3.19
CA SER A 62 15.17 -4.05 -4.42
C SER A 62 13.79 -3.64 -4.95
N ILE A 63 12.70 -4.31 -4.56
CA ILE A 63 11.32 -3.93 -4.93
C ILE A 63 10.75 -2.84 -4.01
N LEU A 64 11.13 -2.81 -2.73
CA LEU A 64 10.55 -1.90 -1.74
C LEU A 64 11.44 -0.68 -1.43
N CYS A 65 12.77 -0.84 -1.49
CA CYS A 65 13.76 0.15 -1.11
C CYS A 65 14.56 0.65 -2.32
N GLY A 66 14.88 1.94 -2.36
CA GLY A 66 15.57 2.61 -3.45
C GLY A 66 14.79 3.80 -4.00
N TRP A 67 15.31 4.47 -5.03
CA TRP A 67 14.65 5.63 -5.64
C TRP A 67 13.23 5.28 -6.10
N GLY A 68 12.24 6.08 -5.69
CA GLY A 68 10.80 5.86 -5.89
C GLY A 68 10.13 4.89 -4.90
N GLY A 69 10.88 4.31 -3.96
CA GLY A 69 10.39 3.37 -2.94
C GLY A 69 9.57 2.21 -3.54
N ALA A 70 8.57 1.72 -2.81
CA ALA A 70 7.69 0.66 -3.27
C ALA A 70 6.84 1.05 -4.50
N GLY A 71 6.70 2.35 -4.81
CA GLY A 71 5.93 2.84 -5.94
C GLY A 71 6.56 2.53 -7.30
N ALA A 72 7.89 2.48 -7.37
CA ALA A 72 8.64 2.34 -8.62
C ALA A 72 8.33 1.05 -9.41
N PHE A 73 8.12 -0.06 -8.69
CA PHE A 73 7.79 -1.38 -9.28
C PHE A 73 6.35 -1.80 -9.01
N SER A 74 5.49 -0.84 -8.65
CA SER A 74 4.07 -1.09 -8.53
C SER A 74 3.37 -1.01 -9.89
N ASP A 75 2.07 -1.30 -9.89
CA ASP A 75 1.19 -1.05 -11.02
C ASP A 75 0.99 0.47 -11.29
N GLY A 76 1.50 1.36 -10.42
CA GLY A 76 1.50 2.80 -10.66
C GLY A 76 0.11 3.43 -10.62
N LYS A 77 -0.76 2.96 -9.72
CA LYS A 77 -2.12 3.50 -9.54
C LYS A 77 -2.09 4.77 -8.69
N ILE A 78 -2.33 5.92 -9.32
CA ILE A 78 -2.55 7.20 -8.63
C ILE A 78 -4.05 7.33 -8.38
N THR A 79 -4.46 7.10 -7.13
CA THR A 79 -5.86 7.22 -6.72
C THR A 79 -6.21 8.67 -6.41
N LEU A 80 -7.14 9.24 -7.17
CA LEU A 80 -7.58 10.63 -7.08
C LEU A 80 -8.81 10.77 -6.17
N SER A 81 -8.72 10.24 -4.95
CA SER A 81 -9.82 10.24 -3.99
C SER A 81 -9.31 10.51 -2.57
N THR A 82 -10.09 11.28 -1.80
CA THR A 82 -9.81 11.57 -0.38
C THR A 82 -10.16 10.39 0.52
N GLU A 83 -11.16 9.59 0.14
CA GLU A 83 -11.62 8.41 0.88
C GLU A 83 -10.66 7.21 0.79
N VAL A 84 -9.72 7.25 -0.15
CA VAL A 84 -8.77 6.16 -0.42
C VAL A 84 -7.33 6.67 -0.44
N GLY A 85 -6.45 5.95 0.24
CA GLY A 85 -5.01 6.25 0.23
C GLY A 85 -4.45 6.71 1.57
N GLY A 86 -5.22 6.60 2.66
CA GLY A 86 -4.73 6.92 4.00
C GLY A 86 -5.75 7.68 4.82
N ILE A 87 -5.23 8.42 5.79
CA ILE A 87 -5.99 9.24 6.73
C ILE A 87 -5.44 10.68 6.75
N LEU A 88 -4.69 11.10 5.72
CA LEU A 88 -4.10 12.44 5.69
C LEU A 88 -5.18 13.52 5.89
N GLY A 89 -6.40 13.28 5.40
CA GLY A 89 -7.54 14.18 5.58
C GLY A 89 -7.93 14.45 7.03
N SER A 90 -7.63 13.54 7.98
CA SER A 90 -7.89 13.79 9.40
C SER A 90 -6.91 14.80 10.02
N TYR A 91 -5.79 15.08 9.36
CA TYR A 91 -4.79 16.05 9.81
C TYR A 91 -5.00 17.42 9.18
N ILE A 92 -5.27 17.47 7.86
CA ILE A 92 -5.31 18.73 7.08
C ILE A 92 -6.71 19.15 6.63
N GLY A 93 -7.72 18.32 6.88
CA GLY A 93 -9.08 18.50 6.39
C GLY A 93 -9.28 17.96 4.96
N GLU A 94 -10.50 17.52 4.66
CA GLU A 94 -10.85 16.88 3.37
C GLU A 94 -10.66 17.82 2.17
N GLU A 95 -11.06 19.08 2.29
CA GLU A 95 -10.92 20.07 1.20
C GLU A 95 -9.46 20.36 0.86
N SER A 96 -8.60 20.45 1.88
CA SER A 96 -7.16 20.61 1.68
C SER A 96 -6.56 19.38 1.02
N LEU A 97 -6.94 18.18 1.46
CA LEU A 97 -6.50 16.93 0.85
C LEU A 97 -6.92 16.83 -0.62
N LYS A 98 -8.17 17.20 -0.94
CA LYS A 98 -8.68 17.19 -2.32
C LYS A 98 -7.85 18.10 -3.24
N ARG A 99 -7.53 19.31 -2.78
CA ARG A 99 -6.64 20.24 -3.52
C ARG A 99 -5.23 19.68 -3.70
N LEU A 100 -4.67 19.06 -2.66
CA LEU A 100 -3.32 18.48 -2.73
C LEU A 100 -3.26 17.25 -3.65
N ILE A 101 -4.29 16.41 -3.66
CA ILE A 101 -4.35 15.26 -4.58
C ILE A 101 -4.34 15.76 -6.03
N LYS A 102 -5.10 16.81 -6.35
CA LYS A 102 -5.09 17.43 -7.67
C LYS A 102 -3.71 18.00 -8.02
N TYR A 103 -3.10 18.76 -7.11
CA TYR A 103 -1.76 19.32 -7.27
C TYR A 103 -0.69 18.25 -7.55
N VAL A 104 -0.72 17.17 -6.78
CA VAL A 104 0.18 16.03 -6.95
C VAL A 104 -0.04 15.34 -8.30
N ASP A 105 -1.29 15.18 -8.73
CA ASP A 105 -1.63 14.59 -10.02
C ASP A 105 -1.09 15.41 -11.20
N GLU A 106 -1.21 16.75 -11.11
CA GLU A 106 -0.64 17.69 -12.09
C GLU A 106 0.89 17.56 -12.19
N ILE A 107 1.58 17.35 -11.07
CA ILE A 107 3.01 17.08 -11.06
C ILE A 107 3.32 15.74 -11.75
N TYR A 108 2.58 14.66 -11.45
CA TYR A 108 2.78 13.39 -12.14
C TYR A 108 2.60 13.53 -13.66
N LEU A 109 1.61 14.31 -14.12
CA LEU A 109 1.42 14.63 -15.53
C LEU A 109 2.61 15.39 -16.11
N GLN A 110 3.11 16.43 -15.42
CA GLN A 110 4.26 17.22 -15.85
C GLN A 110 5.51 16.35 -16.10
N TYR A 111 5.72 15.33 -15.29
CA TYR A 111 6.87 14.42 -15.43
C TYR A 111 6.63 13.24 -16.40
N GLY A 112 5.45 13.17 -17.04
CA GLY A 112 5.15 12.19 -18.10
C GLY A 112 4.10 11.13 -17.74
N GLY A 113 3.27 11.39 -16.73
CA GLY A 113 2.07 10.60 -16.47
C GLY A 113 1.08 10.66 -17.63
N PRO A 114 0.32 9.59 -17.90
CA PRO A 114 -0.70 9.59 -18.95
C PRO A 114 -1.91 10.43 -18.55
N GLU A 115 -2.61 11.02 -19.52
CA GLU A 115 -3.80 11.85 -19.30
C GLU A 115 -5.06 11.06 -18.93
N THR A 116 -5.13 9.77 -19.28
CA THR A 116 -6.29 8.92 -19.02
C THR A 116 -6.54 8.68 -17.53
N VAL A 117 -7.80 8.83 -17.11
CA VAL A 117 -8.28 8.53 -15.76
C VAL A 117 -9.49 7.61 -15.86
N TYR A 118 -9.45 6.48 -15.17
CA TYR A 118 -10.57 5.54 -15.07
C TYR A 118 -11.54 5.97 -13.96
N GLY A 119 -12.82 5.60 -14.09
CA GLY A 119 -13.84 5.91 -13.08
C GLY A 119 -14.35 7.36 -13.09
N MET A 120 -14.20 8.06 -14.22
CA MET A 120 -14.70 9.43 -14.43
C MET A 120 -16.10 9.49 -15.06
N ASP A 121 -16.64 8.36 -15.53
CA ASP A 121 -17.99 8.29 -16.11
C ASP A 121 -19.05 8.33 -15.00
N GLU A 122 -19.52 9.53 -14.68
CA GLU A 122 -20.44 9.76 -13.55
C GLU A 122 -21.76 9.01 -13.70
N GLU A 123 -22.26 8.83 -14.93
CA GLU A 123 -23.55 8.18 -15.18
C GLU A 123 -23.45 6.68 -14.88
N ILE A 124 -22.47 6.00 -15.48
CA ILE A 124 -22.28 4.56 -15.26
C ILE A 124 -21.87 4.29 -13.80
N VAL A 125 -21.00 5.13 -13.21
CA VAL A 125 -20.63 5.00 -11.80
C VAL A 125 -21.84 5.14 -10.89
N ARG A 126 -22.77 6.06 -11.19
CA ARG A 126 -24.00 6.24 -10.41
C ARG A 126 -24.94 5.04 -10.53
N GLU A 127 -25.05 4.42 -11.70
CA GLU A 127 -25.82 3.18 -11.86
C GLU A 127 -25.25 2.03 -11.01
N ILE A 128 -23.92 1.87 -11.03
CA ILE A 128 -23.23 0.87 -10.20
C ILE A 128 -23.46 1.16 -8.71
N GLN A 129 -23.38 2.43 -8.29
CA GLN A 129 -23.68 2.85 -6.92
C GLN A 129 -25.10 2.49 -6.51
N GLN A 130 -26.10 2.75 -7.36
CA GLN A 130 -27.49 2.40 -7.07
C GLN A 130 -27.66 0.89 -6.87
N LYS A 131 -27.10 0.07 -7.77
CA LYS A 131 -27.12 -1.39 -7.63
C LYS A 131 -26.41 -1.87 -6.36
N ALA A 132 -25.27 -1.25 -6.02
CA ALA A 132 -24.54 -1.55 -4.80
C ALA A 132 -25.37 -1.27 -3.55
N ILE A 133 -26.12 -0.15 -3.51
CA ILE A 133 -26.99 0.20 -2.38
C ILE A 133 -28.06 -0.88 -2.16
N PHE A 134 -28.70 -1.39 -3.23
CA PHE A 134 -29.68 -2.49 -3.12
C PHE A 134 -29.07 -3.80 -2.60
N ALA A 135 -27.75 -3.96 -2.73
CA ALA A 135 -26.99 -5.09 -2.20
C ALA A 135 -26.37 -4.81 -0.82
N GLU A 136 -26.70 -3.67 -0.18
CA GLU A 136 -26.09 -3.21 1.08
C GLU A 136 -24.57 -2.96 0.98
N LEU A 137 -24.08 -2.66 -0.22
CA LEU A 137 -22.70 -2.31 -0.51
C LEU A 137 -22.56 -0.79 -0.68
N LYS A 138 -21.51 -0.22 -0.09
CA LYS A 138 -21.06 1.14 -0.40
C LYS A 138 -19.93 1.07 -1.42
N LEU A 139 -20.16 1.53 -2.65
CA LEU A 139 -19.07 1.82 -3.59
C LEU A 139 -18.34 3.08 -3.15
N ILE A 140 -17.01 3.02 -3.09
CA ILE A 140 -16.14 4.17 -2.86
C ILE A 140 -15.59 4.63 -4.21
N PRO A 141 -16.02 5.79 -4.75
CA PRO A 141 -15.45 6.36 -5.95
C PRO A 141 -13.95 6.58 -5.77
N ALA A 142 -13.19 5.99 -6.68
CA ALA A 142 -11.75 6.10 -6.69
C ALA A 142 -11.30 6.26 -8.14
N PRO A 143 -11.38 7.48 -8.71
CA PRO A 143 -10.81 7.72 -10.02
C PRO A 143 -9.31 7.39 -9.98
N ILE A 144 -8.83 6.65 -10.97
CA ILE A 144 -7.45 6.15 -11.00
C ILE A 144 -6.77 6.60 -12.27
N ARG A 145 -5.63 7.27 -12.11
CA ARG A 145 -4.64 7.42 -13.18
C ARG A 145 -3.66 6.27 -13.09
N HIS A 146 -3.65 5.42 -14.10
CA HIS A 146 -2.76 4.27 -14.18
C HIS A 146 -1.50 4.66 -14.95
N LEU A 147 -0.37 4.79 -14.26
CA LEU A 147 0.89 5.19 -14.89
C LEU A 147 1.44 4.07 -15.80
N GLY A 148 1.31 2.82 -15.37
CA GLY A 148 1.94 1.65 -15.98
C GLY A 148 3.42 1.53 -15.63
N THR A 149 3.88 0.31 -15.33
CA THR A 149 5.21 0.05 -14.74
C THR A 149 6.39 0.61 -15.55
N GLY A 150 6.31 0.60 -16.88
CA GLY A 150 7.37 1.15 -17.74
C GLY A 150 7.47 2.69 -17.71
N ARG A 151 6.36 3.40 -17.50
CA ARG A 151 6.36 4.87 -17.39
C ARG A 151 6.74 5.33 -15.98
N CYS A 152 6.39 4.55 -14.95
CA CYS A 152 6.76 4.85 -13.56
C CYS A 152 8.27 5.12 -13.41
N GLN A 153 9.11 4.24 -13.96
CA GLN A 153 10.57 4.39 -13.88
C GLN A 153 11.02 5.71 -14.53
N ARG A 154 10.55 5.99 -15.75
CA ARG A 154 10.91 7.21 -16.48
C ARG A 154 10.45 8.50 -15.79
N ILE A 155 9.26 8.49 -15.19
CA ILE A 155 8.74 9.63 -14.41
C ILE A 155 9.65 9.89 -13.21
N LEU A 156 10.02 8.83 -12.49
CA LEU A 156 10.89 8.92 -11.32
C LEU A 156 12.31 9.37 -11.68
N GLU A 157 12.88 8.89 -12.79
CA GLU A 157 14.16 9.36 -13.33
C GLU A 157 14.12 10.88 -13.58
N ARG A 158 13.08 11.37 -14.27
CA ARG A 158 12.94 12.81 -14.54
C ARG A 158 12.78 13.65 -13.27
N MET A 159 12.05 13.14 -12.28
CA MET A 159 11.95 13.80 -10.97
C MET A 159 13.31 13.88 -10.27
N ARG A 160 14.10 12.80 -10.30
CA ARG A 160 15.45 12.78 -9.74
C ARG A 160 16.36 13.79 -10.42
N ASP A 161 16.40 13.76 -11.76
CA ASP A 161 17.28 14.61 -12.55
C ASP A 161 16.94 16.08 -12.34
N CYS A 162 15.65 16.40 -12.20
CA CYS A 162 15.19 17.73 -11.81
C CYS A 162 15.73 18.17 -10.44
N LEU A 163 15.60 17.31 -9.41
CA LEU A 163 16.10 17.59 -8.07
C LEU A 163 17.62 17.82 -8.06
N LEU A 164 18.39 16.96 -8.74
CA LEU A 164 19.84 17.12 -8.88
C LEU A 164 20.21 18.41 -9.61
N SER A 165 19.50 18.75 -10.69
CA SER A 165 19.74 19.98 -11.46
C SER A 165 19.47 21.27 -10.67
N GLN A 166 18.62 21.18 -9.65
CA GLN A 166 18.27 22.30 -8.75
C GLN A 166 19.10 22.29 -7.45
N GLY A 167 20.12 21.42 -7.36
CA GLY A 167 21.11 21.45 -6.27
C GLY A 167 20.77 20.61 -5.05
N ALA A 168 19.72 19.78 -5.08
CA ALA A 168 19.51 18.79 -4.03
C ALA A 168 20.55 17.68 -4.13
N GLU A 169 21.01 17.20 -2.97
CA GLU A 169 21.92 16.07 -2.90
C GLU A 169 21.14 14.78 -2.61
N ILE A 170 21.44 13.71 -3.35
CA ILE A 170 20.78 12.40 -3.20
C ILE A 170 21.86 11.36 -2.95
N ARG A 171 21.77 10.65 -1.81
CA ARG A 171 22.68 9.55 -1.45
C ARG A 171 21.91 8.25 -1.33
N THR A 172 22.12 7.39 -2.31
CA THR A 172 21.60 6.01 -2.30
C THR A 172 22.59 5.06 -1.62
N GLY A 173 22.13 3.88 -1.19
CA GLY A 173 22.95 2.93 -0.44
C GLY A 173 23.27 3.37 0.99
N MET A 174 22.58 4.38 1.52
CA MET A 174 22.88 4.99 2.83
C MET A 174 21.65 4.95 3.73
N GLY A 175 21.57 3.93 4.58
CA GLY A 175 20.54 3.80 5.59
C GLY A 175 20.75 4.73 6.78
N VAL A 176 19.65 5.17 7.39
CA VAL A 176 19.68 5.91 8.65
C VAL A 176 19.42 4.95 9.81
N LYS A 177 20.29 4.99 10.80
CA LYS A 177 20.22 4.17 12.00
C LYS A 177 19.48 4.88 13.13
N ASN A 178 19.87 6.12 13.46
CA ASN A 178 19.28 6.88 14.56
C ASN A 178 18.95 8.33 14.16
N LEU A 179 17.95 8.88 14.81
CA LEU A 179 17.70 10.33 14.82
C LEU A 179 18.60 10.99 15.88
N VAL A 180 19.19 12.13 15.54
CA VAL A 180 19.97 12.92 16.49
C VAL A 180 19.07 14.01 17.06
N VAL A 181 18.69 13.86 18.32
CA VAL A 181 17.74 14.75 19.02
C VAL A 181 18.40 15.26 20.29
N ASP A 182 18.38 16.58 20.47
CA ASP A 182 18.83 17.25 21.70
C ASP A 182 17.72 18.16 22.21
N ASN A 183 17.38 18.11 23.50
CA ASN A 183 16.37 18.97 24.12
C ASN A 183 15.02 19.05 23.37
N ASN A 184 14.49 17.92 22.87
CA ASN A 184 13.29 17.83 22.02
C ASN A 184 13.38 18.58 20.67
N LEU A 185 14.58 18.90 20.20
CA LEU A 185 14.85 19.47 18.88
C LEU A 185 15.69 18.49 18.07
N VAL A 186 15.27 18.19 16.84
CA VAL A 186 16.11 17.39 15.95
C VAL A 186 17.29 18.22 15.43
N SER A 187 18.47 17.62 15.39
CA SER A 187 19.70 18.27 14.91
C SER A 187 20.43 17.50 13.81
N GLY A 188 19.89 16.34 13.40
CA GLY A 188 20.44 15.55 12.32
C GLY A 188 20.07 14.06 12.39
N VAL A 189 20.87 13.25 11.72
CA VAL A 189 20.74 11.79 11.65
C VAL A 189 22.09 11.10 11.77
N GLU A 190 22.09 9.89 12.32
CA GLU A 190 23.22 8.96 12.31
C GLU A 190 22.91 7.87 11.27
N THR A 191 23.80 7.69 10.32
CA THR A 191 23.69 6.66 9.28
C THR A 191 24.16 5.29 9.79
N GLU A 192 23.85 4.22 9.06
CA GLU A 192 24.21 2.84 9.45
C GLU A 192 25.73 2.60 9.57
N ASP A 193 26.55 3.37 8.85
CA ASP A 193 28.01 3.33 8.93
C ASP A 193 28.61 4.19 10.07
N GLY A 194 27.74 4.86 10.85
CA GLY A 194 28.11 5.70 11.98
C GLY A 194 28.40 7.16 11.63
N LEU A 195 28.24 7.59 10.37
CA LEU A 195 28.37 9.00 10.01
C LEU A 195 27.20 9.81 10.57
N ILE A 196 27.53 10.87 11.31
CA ILE A 196 26.56 11.87 11.80
C ILE A 196 26.47 13.01 10.79
N ILE A 197 25.26 13.29 10.31
CA ILE A 197 24.95 14.37 9.38
C ILE A 197 24.02 15.36 10.07
N SER A 198 24.45 16.63 10.16
CA SER A 198 23.68 17.68 10.83
C SER A 198 22.62 18.28 9.91
N GLY A 199 21.41 18.47 10.44
CA GLY A 199 20.25 19.02 9.72
C GLY A 199 19.37 19.86 10.65
N LYS A 200 18.89 21.04 10.19
CA LYS A 200 17.96 21.88 10.96
C LYS A 200 16.55 21.26 11.03
N TYR A 201 16.13 20.62 9.94
CA TYR A 201 14.88 19.88 9.84
C TYR A 201 15.14 18.46 9.36
N VAL A 202 14.33 17.52 9.84
CA VAL A 202 14.35 16.13 9.37
C VAL A 202 12.94 15.70 8.98
N VAL A 203 12.78 15.21 7.76
CA VAL A 203 11.55 14.57 7.26
C VAL A 203 11.78 13.07 7.18
N VAL A 204 11.13 12.29 8.03
CA VAL A 204 11.18 10.82 7.99
C VAL A 204 10.05 10.27 7.13
N ALA A 205 10.41 9.71 5.98
CA ALA A 205 9.51 9.10 4.99
C ALA A 205 10.00 7.70 4.55
N PRO A 206 10.27 6.77 5.48
CA PRO A 206 10.98 5.52 5.18
C PRO A 206 10.16 4.47 4.41
N GLY A 207 8.91 4.78 4.06
CA GLY A 207 7.99 3.84 3.45
C GLY A 207 7.61 2.68 4.37
N ARG A 208 6.87 1.70 3.84
CA ARG A 208 6.48 0.49 4.60
C ARG A 208 7.71 -0.28 5.10
N GLU A 209 8.75 -0.26 4.26
CA GLU A 209 10.11 -0.73 4.52
C GLU A 209 10.57 -0.49 5.97
N GLY A 210 10.87 0.79 6.22
CA GLY A 210 11.38 1.25 7.51
C GLY A 210 10.30 1.69 8.49
N SER A 211 9.08 1.17 8.39
CA SER A 211 8.02 1.42 9.39
C SER A 211 8.40 0.87 10.77
N GLU A 212 9.09 -0.27 10.82
CA GLU A 212 9.61 -0.85 12.05
C GLU A 212 10.74 0.00 12.65
N TRP A 213 11.69 0.45 11.81
CA TRP A 213 12.73 1.41 12.21
C TRP A 213 12.11 2.69 12.80
N LEU A 214 11.13 3.27 12.12
CA LEU A 214 10.47 4.49 12.59
C LEU A 214 9.71 4.27 13.89
N SER A 215 9.08 3.10 14.07
CA SER A 215 8.42 2.73 15.32
C SER A 215 9.42 2.62 16.47
N HIS A 216 10.61 2.07 16.22
CA HIS A 216 11.69 2.01 17.21
C HIS A 216 12.21 3.41 17.56
N GLN A 217 12.46 4.27 16.57
CA GLN A 217 12.84 5.67 16.82
C GLN A 217 11.75 6.43 17.60
N ALA A 218 10.48 6.22 17.27
CA ALA A 218 9.36 6.78 18.01
C ALA A 218 9.38 6.33 19.48
N GLN A 219 9.61 5.05 19.75
CA GLN A 219 9.73 4.54 21.12
C GLN A 219 10.92 5.17 21.87
N LEU A 220 12.11 5.21 21.25
CA LEU A 220 13.32 5.78 21.84
C LEU A 220 13.14 7.25 22.25
N HIS A 221 12.42 8.02 21.46
CA HIS A 221 12.17 9.45 21.73
C HIS A 221 10.80 9.72 22.38
N GLY A 222 10.09 8.66 22.80
CA GLY A 222 8.80 8.73 23.49
C GLY A 222 7.68 9.37 22.66
N ILE A 223 7.74 9.31 21.33
CA ILE A 223 6.66 9.72 20.43
C ILE A 223 5.57 8.64 20.52
N LYS A 224 4.34 9.03 20.84
CA LYS A 224 3.24 8.06 20.95
C LYS A 224 2.90 7.52 19.57
N THR A 225 2.46 6.27 19.55
CA THR A 225 1.92 5.62 18.36
C THR A 225 0.52 5.11 18.63
N ALA A 226 -0.34 5.19 17.62
CA ALA A 226 -1.64 4.56 17.59
C ALA A 226 -1.57 3.27 16.79
N VAL A 227 -2.24 2.25 17.32
CA VAL A 227 -2.36 0.93 16.68
C VAL A 227 -3.33 1.05 15.50
N ASN A 228 -2.86 0.71 14.31
CA ASN A 228 -3.71 0.59 13.14
C ASN A 228 -4.43 -0.77 13.14
N PRO A 229 -5.60 -0.89 12.49
CA PRO A 229 -6.27 -2.19 12.33
C PRO A 229 -5.34 -3.20 11.64
N VAL A 230 -5.69 -4.49 11.67
CA VAL A 230 -5.21 -5.51 10.72
C VAL A 230 -6.36 -5.92 9.83
N ASP A 231 -6.08 -6.13 8.56
CA ASP A 231 -7.04 -6.68 7.61
C ASP A 231 -6.62 -8.09 7.25
N ILE A 232 -7.54 -9.04 7.42
CA ILE A 232 -7.32 -10.45 7.12
C ILE A 232 -8.49 -10.95 6.27
N GLY A 233 -8.19 -11.72 5.24
CA GLY A 233 -9.20 -12.42 4.47
C GLY A 233 -8.59 -13.24 3.36
N VAL A 234 -9.26 -13.27 2.21
CA VAL A 234 -8.92 -14.18 1.10
C VAL A 234 -8.69 -13.40 -0.18
N ARG A 235 -7.86 -13.98 -1.05
CA ARG A 235 -7.88 -13.63 -2.47
C ARG A 235 -9.01 -14.41 -3.14
N VAL A 236 -9.82 -13.73 -3.92
CA VAL A 236 -10.90 -14.30 -4.73
C VAL A 236 -10.42 -14.35 -6.17
N GLU A 237 -10.63 -15.48 -6.84
CA GLU A 237 -10.39 -15.63 -8.28
C GLU A 237 -11.60 -16.25 -8.97
N LEU A 238 -11.96 -15.68 -10.12
CA LEU A 238 -13.13 -16.05 -10.91
C LEU A 238 -12.93 -15.65 -12.38
N PRO A 239 -13.78 -16.09 -13.33
CA PRO A 239 -13.61 -15.75 -14.74
C PRO A 239 -13.75 -14.24 -14.96
N ALA A 240 -12.84 -13.66 -15.74
CA ALA A 240 -12.78 -12.20 -15.93
C ALA A 240 -14.11 -11.61 -16.43
N ALA A 241 -14.82 -12.35 -17.28
CA ALA A 241 -16.13 -11.99 -17.83
C ALA A 241 -17.20 -11.66 -16.76
N VAL A 242 -17.10 -12.21 -15.55
CA VAL A 242 -18.05 -11.94 -14.45
C VAL A 242 -17.93 -10.50 -13.92
N MET A 243 -16.73 -9.92 -13.97
CA MET A 243 -16.46 -8.59 -13.42
C MET A 243 -16.20 -7.54 -14.51
N GLU A 244 -16.11 -7.95 -15.78
CA GLU A 244 -15.66 -7.10 -16.88
C GLU A 244 -16.53 -5.84 -17.07
N HIS A 245 -17.84 -5.95 -16.88
CA HIS A 245 -18.77 -4.81 -16.94
C HIS A 245 -18.52 -3.77 -15.84
N LEU A 246 -17.92 -4.17 -14.72
CA LEU A 246 -17.48 -3.24 -13.68
C LEU A 246 -16.07 -2.75 -13.98
N THR A 247 -15.12 -3.65 -14.22
CA THR A 247 -13.68 -3.31 -14.32
C THR A 247 -13.32 -2.48 -15.54
N SER A 248 -14.10 -2.58 -16.61
CA SER A 248 -13.91 -1.72 -17.80
C SER A 248 -14.22 -0.25 -17.51
N VAL A 249 -15.07 0.04 -16.53
CA VAL A 249 -15.52 1.39 -16.15
C VAL A 249 -14.75 1.87 -14.92
N ILE A 250 -14.76 1.05 -13.87
CA ILE A 250 -14.08 1.25 -12.59
C ILE A 250 -12.99 0.19 -12.43
N TYR A 251 -11.78 0.51 -12.89
CA TYR A 251 -10.63 -0.40 -12.89
C TYR A 251 -10.43 -1.13 -11.55
N GLU A 252 -10.67 -0.43 -10.44
CA GLU A 252 -10.72 -1.01 -9.10
C GLU A 252 -12.05 -0.70 -8.41
N SER A 253 -12.96 -1.67 -8.39
CA SER A 253 -14.23 -1.53 -7.68
C SER A 253 -14.03 -1.69 -6.18
N LYS A 254 -13.97 -0.57 -5.45
CA LYS A 254 -13.79 -0.53 -4.00
C LYS A 254 -15.14 -0.53 -3.29
N PHE A 255 -15.57 -1.70 -2.84
CA PHE A 255 -16.79 -1.85 -2.06
C PHE A 255 -16.48 -1.99 -0.58
N ILE A 256 -17.32 -1.39 0.25
CA ILE A 256 -17.41 -1.62 1.69
C ILE A 256 -18.74 -2.31 1.96
N TYR A 257 -18.69 -3.33 2.80
CA TYR A 257 -19.83 -4.08 3.30
C TYR A 257 -19.73 -4.15 4.83
N TYR A 258 -20.85 -4.08 5.52
CA TYR A 258 -20.92 -4.38 6.95
C TYR A 258 -21.63 -5.72 7.11
N SER A 259 -20.94 -6.70 7.70
CA SER A 259 -21.45 -8.06 7.79
C SER A 259 -22.75 -8.11 8.59
N LYS A 260 -23.79 -8.78 8.10
CA LYS A 260 -25.07 -8.95 8.80
C LYS A 260 -24.89 -9.67 10.13
N SER A 261 -24.02 -10.68 10.16
CA SER A 261 -23.83 -11.50 11.35
C SER A 261 -23.09 -10.80 12.48
N PHE A 262 -22.15 -9.90 12.16
CA PHE A 262 -21.16 -9.41 13.14
C PHE A 262 -20.89 -7.91 13.11
N ASP A 263 -21.52 -7.17 12.19
CA ASP A 263 -21.27 -5.74 11.92
C ASP A 263 -19.78 -5.42 11.63
N ASP A 264 -19.02 -6.43 11.19
CA ASP A 264 -17.63 -6.24 10.81
C ASP A 264 -17.55 -5.53 9.47
N ARG A 265 -16.65 -4.55 9.40
CA ARG A 265 -16.31 -3.88 8.15
C ARG A 265 -15.51 -4.82 7.25
N VAL A 266 -16.10 -5.17 6.12
CA VAL A 266 -15.50 -5.97 5.05
C VAL A 266 -15.30 -5.09 3.82
N ARG A 267 -14.24 -5.30 3.06
CA ARG A 267 -13.96 -4.50 1.87
C ARG A 267 -13.26 -5.30 0.77
N THR A 268 -13.49 -4.88 -0.48
CA THR A 268 -12.63 -5.31 -1.59
C THR A 268 -11.30 -4.57 -1.55
N PHE A 269 -10.27 -5.18 -2.11
CA PHE A 269 -8.95 -4.58 -2.19
C PHE A 269 -8.14 -5.10 -3.37
N CYS A 270 -7.36 -4.20 -3.99
CA CYS A 270 -6.33 -4.53 -4.96
C CYS A 270 -6.88 -5.40 -6.10
N MET A 271 -7.92 -4.93 -6.76
CA MET A 271 -8.50 -5.62 -7.91
C MET A 271 -7.52 -5.64 -9.09
N ASN A 272 -7.39 -6.81 -9.72
CA ASN A 272 -6.53 -7.08 -10.86
C ASN A 272 -7.36 -7.79 -11.96
N PRO A 273 -7.98 -7.02 -12.87
CA PRO A 273 -8.67 -7.56 -14.04
C PRO A 273 -7.67 -8.29 -14.96
N HIS A 274 -8.03 -9.47 -15.47
CA HIS A 274 -7.13 -10.31 -16.29
C HIS A 274 -5.77 -10.61 -15.64
N GLY A 275 -5.73 -10.62 -14.31
CA GLY A 275 -4.53 -10.78 -13.51
C GLY A 275 -4.33 -12.21 -13.02
N GLU A 276 -3.30 -12.39 -12.21
CA GLU A 276 -2.98 -13.66 -11.56
C GLU A 276 -2.90 -13.52 -10.05
N VAL A 277 -3.17 -14.63 -9.36
CA VAL A 277 -2.94 -14.79 -7.93
C VAL A 277 -1.47 -15.14 -7.73
N VAL A 278 -0.80 -14.48 -6.78
CA VAL A 278 0.63 -14.65 -6.53
C VAL A 278 0.89 -14.87 -5.04
N THR A 279 2.03 -15.49 -4.73
CA THR A 279 2.55 -15.58 -3.37
C THR A 279 3.29 -14.30 -2.99
N GLU A 280 3.17 -13.91 -1.73
CA GLU A 280 3.91 -12.80 -1.13
C GLU A 280 4.65 -13.35 0.10
N ASN A 281 5.97 -13.14 0.16
CA ASN A 281 6.80 -13.59 1.28
C ASN A 281 7.14 -12.40 2.19
N ASN A 282 6.59 -12.42 3.40
CA ASN A 282 6.81 -11.43 4.44
C ASN A 282 7.75 -12.00 5.51
N SER A 283 9.06 -12.02 5.23
CA SER A 283 10.10 -12.50 6.16
C SER A 283 9.90 -13.94 6.64
N GLY A 284 9.63 -14.85 5.69
CA GLY A 284 9.40 -16.27 5.95
C GLY A 284 7.92 -16.64 6.12
N LEU A 285 7.03 -15.66 6.22
CA LEU A 285 5.58 -15.86 6.26
C LEU A 285 5.01 -15.76 4.84
N ILE A 286 4.44 -16.85 4.32
CA ILE A 286 3.85 -16.90 2.99
C ILE A 286 2.39 -16.45 3.07
N THR A 287 2.06 -15.35 2.41
CA THR A 287 0.69 -14.86 2.23
C THR A 287 0.31 -14.89 0.75
N VAL A 288 -0.97 -14.67 0.46
CA VAL A 288 -1.43 -14.48 -0.92
C VAL A 288 -1.59 -13.00 -1.25
N ASN A 289 -1.40 -12.67 -2.52
CA ASN A 289 -1.66 -11.36 -3.13
C ASN A 289 -2.12 -11.57 -4.59
N GLY A 290 -2.20 -10.51 -5.38
CA GLY A 290 -2.45 -10.63 -6.81
C GLY A 290 -1.71 -9.57 -7.61
N HIS A 291 -1.54 -9.85 -8.89
CA HIS A 291 -0.85 -8.98 -9.83
C HIS A 291 -1.60 -8.89 -11.16
N SER A 292 -1.36 -7.83 -11.92
CA SER A 292 -1.76 -7.73 -13.33
C SER A 292 -0.56 -7.23 -14.13
N HIS A 293 -0.35 -7.81 -15.31
CA HIS A 293 0.74 -7.41 -16.20
C HIS A 293 0.17 -6.67 -17.40
N ALA A 294 0.87 -5.61 -17.85
CA ALA A 294 0.41 -4.84 -19.01
C ALA A 294 0.29 -5.68 -20.29
N ASN A 295 1.16 -6.69 -20.45
CA ASN A 295 1.31 -7.47 -21.69
C ASN A 295 0.88 -8.93 -21.56
N GLN A 296 0.53 -9.41 -20.35
CA GLN A 296 0.12 -10.78 -20.11
C GLN A 296 -1.23 -10.75 -19.39
N LYS A 297 -2.26 -11.21 -20.10
CA LYS A 297 -3.63 -11.28 -19.60
C LYS A 297 -4.00 -12.73 -19.36
N THR A 298 -4.62 -12.99 -18.23
CA THR A 298 -5.27 -14.27 -17.93
C THR A 298 -6.76 -14.19 -18.28
N ASP A 299 -7.44 -15.34 -18.27
CA ASP A 299 -8.90 -15.41 -18.39
C ASP A 299 -9.62 -15.12 -17.06
N ASN A 300 -8.87 -14.77 -16.01
CA ASN A 300 -9.38 -14.60 -14.65
C ASN A 300 -9.25 -13.15 -14.16
N THR A 301 -10.19 -12.74 -13.31
CA THR A 301 -10.06 -11.55 -12.49
C THR A 301 -9.87 -11.99 -11.05
N ASN A 302 -8.96 -11.31 -10.33
CA ASN A 302 -8.77 -11.57 -8.91
C ASN A 302 -8.75 -10.28 -8.08
N PHE A 303 -9.21 -10.38 -6.84
CA PHE A 303 -9.24 -9.29 -5.86
C PHE A 303 -9.25 -9.86 -4.46
N ALA A 304 -8.85 -9.09 -3.45
CA ALA A 304 -8.96 -9.52 -2.06
C ALA A 304 -10.29 -9.08 -1.44
N ILE A 305 -10.85 -9.92 -0.57
CA ILE A 305 -11.89 -9.56 0.39
C ILE A 305 -11.26 -9.59 1.77
N LEU A 306 -11.31 -8.47 2.46
CA LEU A 306 -10.61 -8.24 3.72
C LEU A 306 -11.58 -7.82 4.81
N VAL A 307 -11.49 -8.45 5.98
CA VAL A 307 -12.22 -8.08 7.19
C VAL A 307 -11.30 -7.27 8.08
N SER A 308 -11.70 -6.06 8.46
CA SER A 308 -10.91 -5.17 9.32
C SER A 308 -11.12 -5.47 10.80
N LYS A 309 -10.02 -5.57 11.55
CA LYS A 309 -10.02 -5.72 13.02
C LYS A 309 -9.08 -4.73 13.69
N THR A 310 -9.62 -3.99 14.65
CA THR A 310 -8.84 -3.15 15.56
C THR A 310 -8.89 -3.76 16.94
N PHE A 311 -7.73 -3.92 17.58
CA PHE A 311 -7.62 -4.36 18.96
C PHE A 311 -7.17 -3.19 19.83
N THR A 312 -7.85 -2.98 20.96
CA THR A 312 -7.66 -1.82 21.83
C THR A 312 -7.07 -2.20 23.18
N GLU A 313 -7.75 -3.01 23.98
CA GLU A 313 -7.29 -3.51 25.29
C GLU A 313 -7.92 -4.89 25.55
N PRO A 314 -7.25 -5.81 26.29
CA PRO A 314 -5.85 -5.74 26.76
C PRO A 314 -4.83 -6.08 25.66
N PHE A 315 -5.31 -6.50 24.48
CA PHE A 315 -4.47 -6.87 23.35
C PHE A 315 -4.36 -5.69 22.36
N LYS A 316 -3.12 -5.35 21.98
CA LYS A 316 -2.78 -4.19 21.12
C LYS A 316 -1.87 -4.54 19.94
N GLU A 317 -1.81 -5.82 19.56
CA GLU A 317 -0.86 -6.30 18.56
C GLU A 317 -1.55 -6.91 17.32
N PRO A 318 -2.32 -6.13 16.54
CA PRO A 318 -3.01 -6.60 15.34
C PRO A 318 -2.07 -7.25 14.32
N ILE A 319 -0.85 -6.74 14.18
CA ILE A 319 0.17 -7.33 13.31
C ILE A 319 0.50 -8.75 13.77
N LEU A 320 0.69 -8.97 15.07
CA LEU A 320 0.96 -10.29 15.64
C LEU A 320 -0.21 -11.24 15.38
N TYR A 321 -1.45 -10.79 15.60
CA TYR A 321 -2.65 -11.56 15.28
C TYR A 321 -2.69 -12.02 13.81
N GLY A 322 -2.43 -11.10 12.87
CA GLY A 322 -2.36 -11.42 11.44
C GLY A 322 -1.26 -12.42 11.10
N LYS A 323 -0.08 -12.29 11.72
CA LYS A 323 1.03 -13.24 11.56
C LYS A 323 0.63 -14.64 12.02
N TYR A 324 -0.02 -14.79 13.17
CA TYR A 324 -0.47 -16.10 13.67
C TYR A 324 -1.48 -16.79 12.75
N VAL A 325 -2.46 -16.05 12.22
CA VAL A 325 -3.45 -16.61 11.28
C VAL A 325 -2.77 -17.09 9.99
N ALA A 326 -1.87 -16.30 9.43
CA ALA A 326 -1.10 -16.69 8.24
C ALA A 326 -0.16 -17.88 8.51
N SER A 327 0.49 -17.92 9.68
CA SER A 327 1.36 -19.04 10.07
C SER A 327 0.57 -20.35 10.18
N LEU A 328 -0.67 -20.29 10.68
CA LEU A 328 -1.56 -21.45 10.71
C LEU A 328 -1.90 -21.97 9.30
N ALA A 329 -2.13 -21.06 8.35
CA ALA A 329 -2.33 -21.44 6.95
C ALA A 329 -1.08 -22.11 6.35
N ASN A 330 0.11 -21.57 6.61
CA ASN A 330 1.36 -22.15 6.13
C ASN A 330 1.63 -23.53 6.76
N LEU A 331 1.29 -23.71 8.04
CA LEU A 331 1.41 -24.99 8.72
C LEU A 331 0.51 -26.07 8.07
N LEU A 332 -0.75 -25.72 7.76
CA LEU A 332 -1.72 -26.66 7.21
C LEU A 332 -1.53 -26.91 5.71
N GLY A 333 -1.13 -25.89 4.95
CA GLY A 333 -1.03 -25.93 3.49
C GLY A 333 0.37 -26.07 2.93
N GLY A 334 1.43 -25.95 3.75
CA GLY A 334 2.81 -25.85 3.26
C GLY A 334 3.07 -24.58 2.43
N GLY A 335 2.16 -23.59 2.48
CA GLY A 335 2.13 -22.44 1.60
C GLY A 335 0.74 -21.80 1.57
N VAL A 336 0.31 -21.36 0.38
CA VAL A 336 -1.05 -20.82 0.15
C VAL A 336 -2.05 -21.97 0.02
N ILE A 337 -3.18 -21.85 0.73
CA ILE A 337 -4.30 -22.79 0.59
C ILE A 337 -5.29 -22.24 -0.44
N VAL A 338 -5.74 -23.08 -1.37
CA VAL A 338 -6.88 -22.80 -2.25
C VAL A 338 -8.08 -23.65 -1.86
N GLN A 339 -9.26 -23.04 -1.84
CA GLN A 339 -10.52 -23.75 -1.61
C GLN A 339 -11.59 -23.21 -2.54
N ARG A 340 -12.36 -24.13 -3.12
CA ARG A 340 -13.55 -23.80 -3.90
C ARG A 340 -14.65 -23.27 -2.96
N LEU A 341 -15.28 -22.15 -3.29
CA LEU A 341 -16.32 -21.54 -2.47
C LEU A 341 -17.48 -22.50 -2.18
N GLY A 342 -17.89 -23.29 -3.18
CA GLY A 342 -18.93 -24.31 -3.00
C GLY A 342 -18.55 -25.41 -2.00
N ASP A 343 -17.26 -25.71 -1.84
CA ASP A 343 -16.77 -26.67 -0.86
C ASP A 343 -16.74 -26.05 0.54
N LEU A 344 -16.27 -24.81 0.67
CA LEU A 344 -16.32 -24.05 1.93
C LEU A 344 -17.74 -23.97 2.48
N ILE A 345 -18.74 -23.65 1.65
CA ILE A 345 -20.15 -23.54 2.06
C ILE A 345 -20.69 -24.89 2.59
N LYS A 346 -20.23 -26.01 2.03
CA LYS A 346 -20.62 -27.36 2.46
C LYS A 346 -19.84 -27.84 3.69
N GLY A 347 -18.87 -27.06 4.18
CA GLY A 347 -17.98 -27.48 5.25
C GLY A 347 -17.07 -28.63 4.84
N GLN A 348 -16.65 -28.68 3.57
CA GLN A 348 -15.78 -29.73 3.06
C GLN A 348 -14.47 -29.15 2.51
N ARG A 349 -13.40 -29.93 2.66
CA ARG A 349 -12.09 -29.66 2.08
C ARG A 349 -12.12 -29.80 0.55
N SER A 350 -11.43 -28.91 -0.16
CA SER A 350 -11.14 -29.09 -1.59
C SER A 350 -9.92 -30.00 -1.79
N ASP A 351 -9.96 -30.84 -2.83
CA ASP A 351 -8.83 -31.65 -3.31
C ASP A 351 -8.55 -31.38 -4.79
N ASN A 352 -7.45 -31.94 -5.30
CA ASN A 352 -7.04 -31.76 -6.70
C ASN A 352 -8.17 -32.10 -7.69
N ASP A 353 -8.91 -33.19 -7.44
CA ASP A 353 -10.01 -33.62 -8.30
C ASP A 353 -11.19 -32.62 -8.32
N ARG A 354 -11.49 -31.97 -7.19
CA ARG A 354 -12.52 -30.92 -7.12
C ARG A 354 -12.08 -29.65 -7.80
N ILE A 355 -10.83 -29.25 -7.62
CA ILE A 355 -10.26 -28.06 -8.27
C ILE A 355 -10.20 -28.25 -9.79
N ALA A 356 -9.79 -29.43 -10.27
CA ALA A 356 -9.77 -29.74 -11.70
C ALA A 356 -11.17 -29.75 -12.36
N LYS A 357 -12.24 -29.83 -11.58
CA LYS A 357 -13.65 -29.74 -12.04
C LYS A 357 -14.22 -28.33 -11.94
N CYS A 358 -13.46 -27.36 -11.47
CA CYS A 358 -13.89 -25.96 -11.44
C CYS A 358 -13.92 -25.38 -12.86
N LEU A 359 -14.88 -24.49 -13.10
CA LEU A 359 -14.86 -23.64 -14.31
C LEU A 359 -13.63 -22.72 -14.32
N VAL A 360 -13.19 -22.29 -13.14
CA VAL A 360 -12.01 -21.43 -12.94
C VAL A 360 -10.78 -22.31 -12.85
N GLU A 361 -9.84 -22.11 -13.78
CA GLU A 361 -8.52 -22.70 -13.67
C GLU A 361 -7.65 -21.81 -12.76
N PRO A 362 -7.07 -22.34 -11.66
CA PRO A 362 -6.20 -21.56 -10.77
C PRO A 362 -5.03 -20.94 -11.54
N THR A 363 -4.78 -19.64 -11.36
CA THR A 363 -3.55 -19.02 -11.87
C THR A 363 -2.34 -19.36 -11.00
N LEU A 364 -2.52 -19.47 -9.68
CA LEU A 364 -1.49 -19.93 -8.76
C LEU A 364 -1.44 -21.47 -8.71
N LYS A 365 -0.61 -22.07 -9.56
CA LYS A 365 -0.49 -23.53 -9.71
C LYS A 365 0.05 -24.25 -8.47
N ASP A 366 0.90 -23.58 -7.70
CA ASP A 366 1.54 -24.16 -6.51
C ASP A 366 0.66 -24.04 -5.25
N ALA A 367 -0.57 -23.53 -5.37
CA ALA A 367 -1.50 -23.47 -4.23
C ALA A 367 -1.99 -24.87 -3.85
N THR A 368 -2.02 -25.16 -2.54
CA THR A 368 -2.45 -26.46 -2.03
C THR A 368 -3.96 -26.48 -1.81
N PRO A 369 -4.73 -27.39 -2.43
CA PRO A 369 -6.14 -27.53 -2.11
C PRO A 369 -6.34 -27.88 -0.63
N GLY A 370 -7.24 -27.18 0.05
CA GLY A 370 -7.39 -27.33 1.49
C GLY A 370 -8.72 -26.84 2.04
N ASP A 371 -8.72 -26.57 3.35
CA ASP A 371 -9.89 -26.12 4.09
C ASP A 371 -9.56 -24.86 4.90
N LEU A 372 -10.04 -23.71 4.41
CA LEU A 372 -9.85 -22.41 5.04
C LEU A 372 -10.62 -22.29 6.36
N SER A 373 -11.61 -23.16 6.63
CA SER A 373 -12.33 -23.16 7.90
C SER A 373 -11.52 -23.63 9.10
N LEU A 374 -10.41 -24.34 8.84
CA LEU A 374 -9.43 -24.69 9.87
C LEU A 374 -8.44 -23.55 10.16
N VAL A 375 -8.39 -22.53 9.32
CA VAL A 375 -7.46 -21.39 9.43
C VAL A 375 -8.14 -20.16 10.02
N PHE A 376 -9.28 -19.77 9.45
CA PHE A 376 -9.96 -18.55 9.81
C PHE A 376 -10.93 -18.77 10.96
N PRO A 377 -11.04 -17.84 11.91
CA PRO A 377 -12.18 -17.81 12.82
C PRO A 377 -13.49 -17.72 12.03
N TYR A 378 -14.51 -18.45 12.49
CA TYR A 378 -15.85 -18.45 11.88
C TYR A 378 -16.37 -17.04 11.55
N ARG A 379 -16.12 -16.07 12.44
CA ARG A 379 -16.46 -14.67 12.25
C ARG A 379 -15.90 -14.08 10.95
N HIS A 380 -14.64 -14.34 10.62
CA HIS A 380 -14.03 -13.83 9.38
C HIS A 380 -14.63 -14.51 8.14
N LEU A 381 -14.77 -15.84 8.16
CA LEU A 381 -15.34 -16.58 7.02
C LEU A 381 -16.76 -16.17 6.73
N MET A 382 -17.59 -16.01 7.77
CA MET A 382 -18.97 -15.59 7.59
C MET A 382 -19.05 -14.20 6.97
N SER A 383 -18.27 -13.24 7.48
CA SER A 383 -18.21 -11.89 6.90
C SER A 383 -17.74 -11.88 5.44
N ILE A 384 -16.77 -12.74 5.08
CA ILE A 384 -16.31 -12.90 3.69
C ILE A 384 -17.42 -13.48 2.81
N VAL A 385 -18.09 -14.55 3.27
CA VAL A 385 -19.17 -15.22 2.53
C VAL A 385 -20.37 -14.29 2.33
N GLU A 386 -20.76 -13.53 3.36
CA GLU A 386 -21.83 -12.53 3.26
C GLU A 386 -21.48 -11.43 2.24
N MET A 387 -20.23 -10.94 2.24
CA MET A 387 -19.80 -9.97 1.24
C MET A 387 -19.83 -10.56 -0.18
N LEU A 388 -19.39 -11.81 -0.37
CA LEU A 388 -19.47 -12.46 -1.69
C LEU A 388 -20.91 -12.58 -2.19
N LYS A 389 -21.86 -12.92 -1.31
CA LYS A 389 -23.30 -12.93 -1.63
C LYS A 389 -23.81 -11.56 -2.03
N ALA A 390 -23.41 -10.50 -1.32
CA ALA A 390 -23.78 -9.14 -1.66
C ALA A 390 -23.20 -8.71 -3.02
N LEU A 391 -21.93 -9.04 -3.28
CA LEU A 391 -21.27 -8.76 -4.57
C LEU A 391 -21.96 -9.48 -5.75
N ASP A 392 -22.53 -10.66 -5.53
CA ASP A 392 -23.22 -11.42 -6.57
C ASP A 392 -24.45 -10.70 -7.13
N VAL A 393 -25.09 -9.82 -6.35
CA VAL A 393 -26.22 -9.00 -6.81
C VAL A 393 -25.79 -8.01 -7.90
N ILE A 394 -24.56 -7.50 -7.82
CA ILE A 394 -24.03 -6.49 -8.76
C ILE A 394 -23.13 -7.10 -9.85
N ALA A 395 -22.57 -8.28 -9.59
CA ALA A 395 -21.76 -9.06 -10.50
C ALA A 395 -22.14 -10.56 -10.39
N PRO A 396 -23.24 -10.97 -11.06
CA PRO A 396 -23.73 -12.34 -10.99
C PRO A 396 -22.67 -13.35 -11.43
N GLY A 397 -22.34 -14.29 -10.56
CA GLY A 397 -21.27 -15.27 -10.75
C GLY A 397 -20.14 -15.14 -9.73
N VAL A 398 -20.05 -14.02 -9.00
CA VAL A 398 -19.09 -13.85 -7.89
C VAL A 398 -19.31 -14.90 -6.80
N TYR A 399 -20.57 -15.20 -6.45
CA TYR A 399 -20.92 -16.21 -5.46
C TYR A 399 -21.15 -17.60 -6.09
N SER A 400 -20.47 -17.89 -7.20
CA SER A 400 -20.51 -19.21 -7.83
C SER A 400 -19.87 -20.27 -6.94
N LYS A 401 -20.39 -21.50 -7.02
CA LYS A 401 -19.72 -22.67 -6.44
C LYS A 401 -18.29 -22.83 -6.95
N ASP A 402 -17.95 -22.36 -8.14
CA ASP A 402 -16.64 -22.50 -8.79
C ASP A 402 -15.66 -21.36 -8.47
N THR A 403 -16.10 -20.31 -7.75
CA THR A 403 -15.21 -19.24 -7.29
C THR A 403 -14.12 -19.82 -6.38
N LEU A 404 -12.87 -19.45 -6.64
CA LEU A 404 -11.72 -19.91 -5.86
C LEU A 404 -11.36 -18.88 -4.79
N LEU A 405 -11.10 -19.37 -3.58
CA LEU A 405 -10.66 -18.58 -2.44
C LEU A 405 -9.25 -19.03 -2.05
N TYR A 406 -8.33 -18.09 -1.94
CA TYR A 406 -6.96 -18.35 -1.51
C TYR A 406 -6.72 -17.69 -0.16
N GLY A 407 -6.15 -18.45 0.78
CA GLY A 407 -5.83 -17.98 2.11
C GLY A 407 -4.32 -18.08 2.42
N VAL A 408 -3.75 -17.17 3.19
CA VAL A 408 -4.38 -15.99 3.84
C VAL A 408 -3.86 -14.71 3.20
N GLU A 409 -4.77 -13.81 2.82
CA GLU A 409 -4.42 -12.44 2.45
C GLU A 409 -4.40 -11.60 3.74
N VAL A 410 -3.23 -11.08 4.12
CA VAL A 410 -3.08 -10.20 5.28
C VAL A 410 -2.52 -8.86 4.84
N LYS A 411 -3.07 -7.76 5.35
CA LYS A 411 -2.48 -6.42 5.20
C LYS A 411 -2.03 -5.89 6.55
N PHE A 412 -0.71 -5.87 6.72
CA PHE A 412 -0.03 -5.28 7.87
C PHE A 412 0.05 -3.78 7.67
N TYR A 413 -0.40 -3.03 8.66
CA TYR A 413 -0.42 -1.59 8.62
C TYR A 413 0.63 -1.04 9.58
N SER A 414 1.42 -0.06 9.11
CA SER A 414 2.41 0.64 9.92
C SER A 414 1.77 1.27 11.16
N SER A 415 2.49 1.34 12.27
CA SER A 415 2.06 2.14 13.43
C SER A 415 1.87 3.60 13.03
N ARG A 416 0.81 4.23 13.53
CA ARG A 416 0.52 5.63 13.23
C ARG A 416 1.17 6.53 14.26
N LEU A 417 2.09 7.39 13.85
CA LEU A 417 2.72 8.35 14.76
C LEU A 417 1.72 9.44 15.21
N GLU A 418 1.87 9.91 16.45
CA GLU A 418 1.23 11.13 16.93
C GLU A 418 1.88 12.34 16.24
N LEU A 419 1.11 12.99 15.38
CA LEU A 419 1.54 14.14 14.57
C LEU A 419 0.51 15.27 14.69
N ASN A 420 0.96 16.52 14.52
CA ASN A 420 0.06 17.66 14.40
C ASN A 420 -0.51 17.80 12.96
N HIS A 421 -1.27 18.86 12.71
CA HIS A 421 -1.89 19.14 11.40
C HIS A 421 -0.87 19.44 10.28
N GLU A 422 0.39 19.71 10.63
CA GLU A 422 1.52 19.94 9.71
C GLU A 422 2.39 18.69 9.53
N LEU A 423 1.98 17.55 10.10
CA LEU A 423 2.74 16.30 10.16
C LEU A 423 4.06 16.38 10.96
N GLU A 424 4.19 17.38 11.84
CA GLU A 424 5.29 17.48 12.79
C GLU A 424 5.01 16.59 14.01
N THR A 425 6.06 15.94 14.50
CA THR A 425 6.02 15.18 15.75
C THR A 425 6.08 16.13 16.96
N LYS A 426 6.02 15.58 18.18
CA LYS A 426 6.31 16.37 19.40
C LYS A 426 7.76 16.88 19.48
N ILE A 427 8.67 16.33 18.67
CA ILE A 427 10.06 16.77 18.57
C ILE A 427 10.09 17.88 17.53
N THR A 428 10.52 19.06 17.94
CA THR A 428 10.59 20.23 17.09
C THR A 428 11.48 19.96 15.88
N ASN A 429 11.00 20.37 14.70
CA ASN A 429 11.61 20.23 13.39
C ASN A 429 11.72 18.79 12.86
N LEU A 430 11.12 17.81 13.54
CA LEU A 430 11.01 16.44 13.06
C LEU A 430 9.61 16.18 12.51
N TYR A 431 9.53 15.91 11.20
CA TYR A 431 8.30 15.63 10.46
C TYR A 431 8.25 14.19 10.03
N ALA A 432 7.07 13.56 10.02
CA ALA A 432 6.90 12.19 9.55
C ALA A 432 5.81 12.11 8.47
N ALA A 433 6.12 11.48 7.34
CA ALA A 433 5.22 11.43 6.20
C ALA A 433 5.21 10.04 5.52
N GLY A 434 4.16 9.81 4.73
CA GLY A 434 4.03 8.60 3.92
C GLY A 434 3.54 7.36 4.70
N ASP A 435 3.60 6.21 4.01
CA ASP A 435 3.06 4.95 4.50
C ASP A 435 3.81 4.43 5.76
N GLY A 436 5.10 4.74 5.88
CA GLY A 436 5.91 4.35 7.04
C GLY A 436 5.47 5.01 8.34
N ALA A 437 4.99 6.25 8.27
CA ALA A 437 4.47 7.01 9.41
C ALA A 437 3.03 6.64 9.79
N GLY A 438 2.39 5.74 9.02
CA GLY A 438 1.00 5.34 9.20
C GLY A 438 -0.03 6.39 8.80
N VAL A 439 0.38 7.44 8.06
CA VAL A 439 -0.48 8.54 7.58
C VAL A 439 -1.14 8.20 6.25
N THR A 440 -0.39 7.57 5.34
CA THR A 440 -0.85 7.29 3.96
C THR A 440 -0.77 5.80 3.61
N ARG A 441 -1.40 5.42 2.50
CA ARG A 441 -1.49 4.05 1.95
C ARG A 441 -1.59 4.02 0.43
N GLY A 442 -1.06 5.04 -0.24
CA GLY A 442 -1.14 5.16 -1.70
C GLY A 442 -0.28 6.29 -2.23
N LEU A 443 0.07 6.23 -3.52
CA LEU A 443 1.04 7.13 -4.14
C LEU A 443 0.61 8.61 -4.05
N ALA A 444 -0.66 8.90 -4.36
CA ALA A 444 -1.19 10.27 -4.33
C ALA A 444 -1.10 10.91 -2.94
N GLN A 445 -1.69 10.26 -1.92
CA GLN A 445 -1.67 10.78 -0.56
C GLN A 445 -0.25 10.78 0.03
N ALA A 446 0.59 9.78 -0.26
CA ALA A 446 1.99 9.77 0.19
C ALA A 446 2.76 10.99 -0.35
N SER A 447 2.60 11.28 -1.65
CA SER A 447 3.17 12.48 -2.28
C SER A 447 2.61 13.75 -1.62
N ALA A 448 1.30 13.82 -1.38
CA ALA A 448 0.66 14.95 -0.71
C ALA A 448 1.17 15.17 0.72
N ALA A 449 1.41 14.09 1.48
CA ALA A 449 2.00 14.17 2.82
C ALA A 449 3.42 14.77 2.78
N GLY A 450 4.20 14.44 1.75
CA GLY A 450 5.50 15.07 1.50
C GLY A 450 5.39 16.59 1.31
N VAL A 451 4.43 17.02 0.47
CA VAL A 451 4.14 18.45 0.24
C VAL A 451 3.71 19.16 1.53
N VAL A 452 2.88 18.54 2.37
CA VAL A 452 2.45 19.12 3.66
C VAL A 452 3.65 19.38 4.56
N ALA A 453 4.52 18.38 4.75
CA ALA A 453 5.71 18.52 5.57
C ALA A 453 6.67 19.61 5.03
N ALA A 454 6.87 19.65 3.71
CA ALA A 454 7.69 20.67 3.06
C ALA A 454 7.13 22.09 3.27
N ARG A 455 5.82 22.29 3.08
CA ARG A 455 5.18 23.60 3.29
C ARG A 455 5.28 24.07 4.74
N ALA A 456 5.18 23.15 5.70
CA ALA A 456 5.37 23.48 7.11
C ALA A 456 6.80 23.97 7.41
N ILE A 457 7.81 23.36 6.78
CA ILE A 457 9.20 23.83 6.86
C ILE A 457 9.33 25.23 6.24
N LEU A 458 8.79 25.43 5.03
CA LEU A 458 8.83 26.74 4.35
C LEU A 458 8.18 27.85 5.17
N ASN A 459 7.06 27.57 5.84
CA ASN A 459 6.39 28.53 6.72
C ASN A 459 7.21 28.93 7.95
N LYS A 460 8.22 28.14 8.34
CA LYS A 460 9.15 28.45 9.44
C LYS A 460 10.41 29.19 8.98
N GLU A 461 10.69 29.19 7.67
CA GLU A 461 11.82 29.91 7.05
C GLU A 461 11.42 31.30 6.53
N ASN A 462 10.14 31.47 6.16
CA ASN A 462 9.53 32.76 5.86
C ASN A 462 9.18 33.52 7.15
#